data_AF-L8M9D3-F1
#
_entry.id   AF-L8M9D3-F1
#
_cell.length_a   1.000
_cell.length_b   1.000
_cell.length_c   1.000
_cell.angle_alpha   90.00
_cell.angle_beta   90.00
_cell.angle_gamma   90.00
#
_symmetry.space_group_name_H-M   'P 1'
#
loop_
_entity.id
_entity.type
_entity.pdbx_description
1 polymer ?
#
loop_
_entity_poly.entity_id
_entity_poly.type
_entity_poly.pdbx_seq_one_letter_code
_entity_poly.pdbx_strand_id
1 'polypeptide(L)' 'MILTTDKTRISLYLDNDLKEWVAREAKKKNRSMSNYIETVLDQIKKGQIKVEA' A
#
# COMPACT_ATOMS: atom_id res chain seq x y z
N MET A 1 5.60 -1.50 -21.07
CA MET A 1 4.24 -0.95 -20.93
C MET A 1 4.37 0.40 -20.23
N ILE A 2 4.35 1.50 -20.99
CA ILE A 2 4.40 2.86 -20.44
C ILE A 2 2.97 3.37 -20.47
N LEU A 3 2.27 3.22 -19.35
CA LEU A 3 1.11 4.04 -19.05
C LEU A 3 1.67 5.17 -18.19
N THR A 4 1.90 6.33 -18.80
CA THR A 4 2.22 7.58 -18.11
C THR A 4 1.05 7.91 -17.19
N THR A 5 1.06 7.29 -16.02
CA THR A 5 0.27 7.67 -14.87
C THR A 5 1.08 8.76 -14.19
N ASP A 6 0.47 9.92 -14.00
CA ASP A 6 1.03 10.99 -13.19
C ASP A 6 1.22 10.47 -11.76
N LYS A 7 2.39 9.89 -11.49
CA LYS A 7 2.71 9.25 -10.21
C LYS A 7 3.46 10.26 -9.36
N THR A 8 2.77 10.81 -8.37
CA THR A 8 3.41 11.57 -7.30
C THR A 8 4.19 10.60 -6.40
N ARG A 9 5.50 10.83 -6.21
CA ARG A 9 6.31 10.06 -5.26
C ARG A 9 6.08 10.61 -3.85
N ILE A 10 5.59 9.77 -2.95
CA ILE A 10 5.40 10.09 -1.54
C ILE A 10 6.41 9.27 -0.73
N SER A 11 7.18 9.94 0.13
CA SER A 11 8.00 9.27 1.14
C SER A 11 7.21 9.21 2.44
N LEU A 12 7.12 8.02 3.03
CA LEU A 12 6.40 7.79 4.28
C LEU A 12 7.40 7.30 5.33
N TYR A 13 7.33 7.88 6.53
CA TYR A 13 8.00 7.33 7.69
C TYR A 13 7.02 6.41 8.40
N LEU A 14 7.37 5.13 8.48
CA LEU A 14 6.60 4.10 9.16
C LEU A 14 7.47 3.52 10.27
N ASP A 15 6.86 3.19 11.40
CA ASP A 15 7.51 2.42 12.45
C ASP A 15 8.02 1.09 11.88
N ASN A 16 9.16 0.61 12.42
CA ASN A 16 9.80 -0.59 11.91
C ASN A 16 8.87 -1.81 11.95
N ASP A 17 8.09 -1.97 13.03
CA ASP A 17 7.16 -3.08 13.18
C ASP A 17 6.06 -3.06 12.11
N LEU A 18 5.49 -1.88 11.84
CA LEU A 18 4.49 -1.69 10.80
C LEU A 18 5.10 -1.95 9.40
N LYS A 19 6.31 -1.45 9.16
CA LYS A 19 7.03 -1.68 7.90
C LYS A 19 7.26 -3.17 7.66
N GLU A 20 7.72 -3.92 8.65
CA GLU A 20 7.92 -5.36 8.52
C GLU A 20 6.60 -6.10 8.29
N TRP A 21 5.55 -5.74 9.04
CA TRP A 21 4.25 -6.35 8.90
C TRP A 21 3.70 -6.16 7.47
N VAL A 22 3.72 -4.93 6.96
CA VAL A 22 3.29 -4.63 5.58
C VAL A 22 4.14 -5.39 4.56
N ALA A 23 5.44 -5.55 4.78
CA ALA A 23 6.31 -6.30 3.87
C ALA A 23 5.96 -7.80 3.84
N ARG A 24 5.63 -8.40 5.00
CA ARG A 24 5.19 -9.80 5.09
C ARG A 24 3.85 -9.99 4.37
N GLU A 25 2.88 -9.11 4.60
CA GLU A 25 1.56 -9.19 3.94
C GLU A 25 1.66 -8.99 2.43
N ALA A 26 2.51 -8.06 1.96
CA ALA A 26 2.77 -7.89 0.53
C ALA A 26 3.39 -9.16 -0.09
N LYS A 27 4.33 -9.81 0.61
CA LYS A 27 4.96 -11.06 0.16
C LYS A 27 3.97 -12.22 0.09
N LYS A 28 3.06 -12.36 1.06
CA LYS A 28 1.98 -13.37 1.03
C LYS A 28 1.09 -13.23 -0.20
N LYS A 29 0.86 -11.99 -0.66
CA LYS A 29 0.06 -11.70 -1.86
C LYS A 29 0.88 -11.66 -3.15
N ASN A 30 2.16 -12.02 -3.11
CA ASN A 30 3.10 -11.96 -4.23
C ASN A 30 3.13 -10.57 -4.90
N ARG A 31 3.11 -9.49 -4.11
CA ARG A 31 3.14 -8.09 -4.57
C ARG A 31 4.32 -7.33 -3.96
N SER A 32 4.76 -6.27 -4.64
CA SER A 32 5.66 -5.30 -4.05
C SER A 32 4.95 -4.52 -2.93
N MET A 33 5.73 -4.03 -1.97
CA MET A 33 5.21 -3.26 -0.85
C MET A 33 4.43 -2.02 -1.32
N SER A 34 4.97 -1.29 -2.30
CA SER A 34 4.33 -0.11 -2.89
C SER A 34 2.98 -0.45 -3.52
N ASN A 35 2.90 -1.51 -4.34
CA ASN A 35 1.65 -1.89 -4.99
C ASN A 35 0.63 -2.43 -3.98
N TYR A 36 1.09 -3.08 -2.92
CA TYR A 36 0.22 -3.53 -1.83
C TYR A 36 -0.40 -2.34 -1.09
N ILE A 37 0.41 -1.33 -0.75
CA ILE A 37 -0.07 -0.09 -0.12
C ILE A 37 -1.06 0.62 -1.04
N GLU A 38 -0.74 0.77 -2.34
CA GLU A 38 -1.67 1.35 -3.32
C GLU A 38 -3.01 0.60 -3.35
N THR A 39 -2.99 -0.73 -3.31
CA THR A 39 -4.21 -1.57 -3.30
C THR A 39 -5.03 -1.33 -2.03
N VAL A 40 -4.40 -1.29 -0.86
CA VAL A 40 -5.08 -1.06 0.41
C VAL A 40 -5.70 0.34 0.45
N LEU A 41 -4.99 1.36 -0.02
CA LEU A 41 -5.51 2.73 -0.11
C LEU A 41 -6.71 2.83 -1.06
N ASP A 42 -6.67 2.14 -2.21
CA ASP A 42 -7.80 2.07 -3.13
C ASP A 42 -9.02 1.37 -2.50
N GLN A 43 -8.80 0.30 -1.74
CA GLN A 43 -9.85 -0.40 -1.00
C GLN A 43 -10.48 0.46 0.10
N ILE A 44 -9.67 1.22 0.85
CA ILE A 44 -10.15 2.19 1.84
C ILE A 44 -10.98 3.28 1.15
N LYS A 45 -10.48 3.86 0.05
CA LYS A 45 -11.21 4.89 -0.72
C LYS A 45 -12.56 4.39 -1.24
N LYS A 46 -12.64 3.12 -1.65
CA LYS A 46 -13.87 2.46 -2.11
C LYS A 46 -14.80 2.03 -0.96
N GLY A 47 -14.43 2.27 0.30
CA GLY A 47 -15.22 1.90 1.48
C GLY A 47 -15.24 0.40 1.79
N GLN A 48 -14.30 -0.38 1.24
CA GLN A 48 -14.21 -1.83 1.46
C GLN A 48 -13.50 -2.18 2.77
N ILE A 49 -12.73 -1.22 3.32
CA ILE A 49 -12.09 -1.33 4.63
C ILE A 49 -12.59 -0.16 5.47
N LYS A 50 -13.26 -0.46 6.58
CA LYS A 50 -13.58 0.55 7.60
C LYS A 50 -12.34 0.73 8.47
N VAL A 51 -11.74 1.91 8.40
CA VAL A 51 -10.71 2.32 9.36
C VAL A 51 -11.48 2.91 10.54
N GLU A 52 -11.63 2.12 11.60
CA GLU A 52 -12.09 2.68 12.88
C GLU A 52 -10.96 3.57 13.41
N ALA A 53 -11.31 4.84 13.67
CA ALA A 53 -10.39 5.85 14.17
C ALA A 53 -10.12 5.69 15.66
#